data_AF-A0A183HQI2-F1
#
_entry.id   AF-A0A183HQI2-F1
#
_cell.length_a   1.000
_cell.length_b   1.000
_cell.length_c   1.000
_cell.angle_alpha   90.00
_cell.angle_beta   90.00
_cell.angle_gamma   90.00
#
_symmetry.space_group_name_H-M   'P 1'
#
loop_
_entity.id
_entity.type
_entity.pdbx_description
1 polymer ?
#
loop_
_entity_poly.entity_id
_entity_poly.type
_entity_poly.pdbx_seq_one_letter_code
_entity_poly.pdbx_strand_id
1 'polypeptide(L)'
;MIVKVKEEETLIRSLDEILINDLRKTSVNEERLANSDISLPFNLTVTRLKNQMTLVESDTKQLASKLKMISGLADNISSKVLALDIAKGRVVECLQRVSDLMDLRNCADGVRSAIEQEDYELAARHIHKFLTLDTTVFQMGDHGDGKDMGQSMGKSYEILREALTEMKSVIEKRFDQVTSIFISYIFRSLISHIYANQ
;
A
#
# COMPACT_ATOMS: atom_id res chain seq x y z
N MET A 1 65.34 -99.49 33.24
CA MET A 1 64.54 -99.33 32.01
C MET A 1 63.10 -98.88 32.30
N ILE A 2 62.43 -99.43 33.32
CA ILE A 2 61.02 -99.13 33.64
C ILE A 2 60.78 -97.68 34.14
N VAL A 3 61.75 -97.07 34.84
CA VAL A 3 61.61 -95.70 35.38
C VAL A 3 61.62 -94.63 34.28
N LYS A 4 62.44 -94.80 33.23
CA LYS A 4 62.53 -93.83 32.11
C LYS A 4 61.26 -93.80 31.25
N VAL A 5 60.62 -94.95 31.04
CA VAL A 5 59.37 -95.05 30.28
C VAL A 5 58.23 -94.31 30.98
N LYS A 6 58.22 -94.31 32.32
CA LYS A 6 57.20 -93.63 33.12
C LYS A 6 57.35 -92.11 33.11
N GLU A 7 58.59 -91.60 33.10
CA GLU A 7 58.87 -90.16 32.94
C GLU A 7 58.50 -89.67 31.54
N GLU A 8 58.80 -90.45 30.51
CA GLU A 8 58.47 -90.12 29.12
C GLU A 8 56.95 -90.02 28.88
N GLU A 9 56.16 -90.95 29.43
CA GLU A 9 54.69 -90.87 29.37
C GLU A 9 54.10 -89.65 30.11
N THR A 10 54.72 -89.23 31.22
CA THR A 10 54.27 -88.03 31.94
C THR A 10 54.57 -86.75 31.19
N LEU A 11 55.72 -86.70 30.50
CA LEU A 11 56.09 -85.57 29.67
C LEU A 11 55.18 -85.47 28.45
N ILE A 12 54.88 -86.59 27.79
CA ILE A 12 53.96 -86.65 26.64
C ILE A 12 52.57 -86.16 27.05
N ARG A 13 52.02 -86.62 28.19
CA ARG A 13 50.73 -86.12 28.70
C ARG A 13 50.76 -84.63 29.01
N SER A 14 51.86 -84.13 29.58
CA SER A 14 51.98 -82.69 29.87
C SER A 14 52.05 -81.85 28.61
N LEU A 15 52.73 -82.34 27.56
CA LEU A 15 52.82 -81.66 26.27
C LEU A 15 51.47 -81.60 25.58
N ASP A 16 50.71 -82.69 25.63
CA ASP A 16 49.38 -82.79 25.01
C ASP A 16 48.37 -81.84 25.69
N GLU A 17 48.39 -81.78 27.02
CA GLU A 17 47.59 -80.81 27.80
C GLU A 17 47.95 -79.35 27.47
N ILE A 18 49.24 -79.03 27.34
CA ILE A 18 49.69 -77.68 26.97
C ILE A 18 49.23 -77.33 25.55
N LEU A 19 49.37 -78.26 24.60
CA LEU A 19 48.99 -78.07 23.20
C LEU A 19 47.48 -77.85 23.06
N ILE A 20 46.67 -78.65 23.75
CA ILE A 20 45.21 -78.53 23.78
C ILE A 20 44.80 -77.18 24.38
N ASN A 21 45.46 -76.75 25.45
CA ASN A 21 45.11 -75.51 26.12
C ASN A 21 45.48 -74.28 25.28
N ASP A 22 46.59 -74.33 24.55
CA ASP A 22 47.01 -73.23 23.66
C ASP A 22 46.19 -73.19 22.35
N LEU A 23 45.81 -74.34 21.78
CA LEU A 23 44.84 -74.39 20.68
C LEU A 23 43.48 -73.81 21.11
N ARG A 24 43.02 -74.14 22.33
CA ARG A 24 41.77 -73.62 22.89
C ARG A 24 41.84 -72.12 23.15
N LYS A 25 42.95 -71.59 23.65
CA LYS A 25 43.15 -70.14 23.81
C LYS A 25 43.20 -69.41 22.48
N THR A 26 43.80 -70.01 21.45
CA THR A 26 43.92 -69.41 20.12
C THR A 26 42.55 -69.35 19.43
N SER A 27 41.76 -70.44 19.50
CA SER A 27 40.36 -70.48 19.03
C SER A 27 39.45 -69.48 19.75
N VAL A 28 39.56 -69.38 21.09
CA VAL A 28 38.77 -68.43 21.89
C VAL A 28 39.18 -66.97 21.59
N ASN A 29 40.43 -66.72 21.22
CA ASN A 29 40.89 -65.37 20.86
C ASN A 29 40.52 -65.00 19.42
N GLU A 30 40.52 -65.93 18.47
CA GLU A 30 40.07 -65.68 17.08
C GLU A 30 38.56 -65.45 16.98
N GLU A 31 37.74 -66.19 17.74
CA GLU A 31 36.28 -65.98 17.77
C GLU A 31 35.89 -64.66 18.44
N ARG A 32 36.72 -64.15 19.38
CA ARG A 32 36.49 -62.86 20.05
C ARG A 32 36.96 -61.66 19.25
N LEU A 33 37.88 -61.82 18.29
CA LEU A 33 38.35 -60.71 17.45
C LEU A 33 37.51 -60.54 16.17
N ALA A 34 36.79 -61.58 15.73
CA ALA A 34 36.01 -61.55 14.49
C ALA A 34 34.63 -60.87 14.61
N ASN A 35 34.13 -60.63 15.82
CA ASN A 35 32.78 -60.09 16.02
C ASN A 35 32.77 -58.94 17.04
N SER A 36 32.63 -57.70 16.56
CA SER A 36 31.89 -56.58 17.21
C SER A 36 32.60 -55.30 17.72
N ASP A 37 33.89 -55.04 17.53
CA ASP A 37 34.46 -53.80 18.14
C ASP A 37 34.13 -52.48 17.41
N ILE A 38 33.93 -52.48 16.08
CA ILE A 38 33.68 -51.24 15.31
C ILE A 38 32.20 -51.11 14.87
N SER A 39 31.51 -52.24 14.65
CA SER A 39 30.14 -52.26 14.11
C SER A 39 29.11 -51.71 15.10
N LEU A 40 29.24 -52.02 16.40
CA LEU A 40 28.31 -51.55 17.42
C LEU A 40 28.37 -50.02 17.63
N PRO A 41 29.54 -49.39 17.85
CA PRO A 41 29.62 -47.94 18.00
C PRO A 41 29.23 -47.20 16.72
N PHE A 42 29.53 -47.76 15.54
CA PHE A 42 29.09 -47.19 14.27
C PHE A 42 27.56 -47.20 14.14
N ASN A 43 26.90 -48.34 14.39
CA ASN A 43 25.44 -48.46 14.33
C ASN A 43 24.75 -47.52 15.33
N LEU A 44 25.25 -47.41 16.56
CA LEU A 44 24.73 -46.46 17.56
C LEU A 44 24.80 -45.01 17.08
N THR A 45 25.91 -44.63 16.45
CA THR A 45 26.11 -43.28 15.90
C THR A 45 25.16 -43.02 14.73
N VAL A 46 24.97 -44.01 13.86
CA VAL A 46 24.02 -43.95 12.73
C VAL A 46 22.57 -43.85 13.22
N THR A 47 22.17 -44.61 14.24
CA THR A 47 20.82 -44.50 14.83
C THR A 47 20.61 -43.14 15.49
N ARG A 48 21.61 -42.61 16.19
CA ARG A 48 21.53 -41.26 16.79
C ARG A 48 21.38 -40.18 15.72
N LEU A 49 22.19 -40.23 14.66
CA LEU A 49 22.07 -39.32 13.52
C LEU A 49 20.72 -39.45 12.82
N LYS A 50 20.22 -40.68 12.62
CA LYS A 50 18.89 -40.92 12.06
C LYS A 50 17.80 -40.27 12.92
N ASN A 51 17.86 -40.43 14.24
CA ASN A 51 16.88 -39.82 15.14
C ASN A 51 16.95 -38.28 15.10
N GLN A 52 18.16 -37.71 15.07
CA GLN A 52 18.34 -36.26 14.90
C GLN A 52 17.80 -35.78 13.55
N MET A 53 18.05 -36.51 12.47
CA MET A 53 17.53 -36.20 11.14
C MET A 53 16.00 -36.23 11.13
N THR A 54 15.36 -37.22 11.76
CA THR A 54 13.89 -37.29 11.85
C THR A 54 13.29 -36.16 12.68
N LEU A 55 13.99 -35.70 13.73
CA LEU A 55 13.56 -34.54 14.52
C LEU A 55 13.65 -33.27 13.68
N VAL A 56 14.77 -33.06 12.98
CA VAL A 56 14.96 -31.93 12.06
C VAL A 56 13.93 -31.96 10.93
N GLU A 57 13.61 -33.13 10.39
CA GLU A 57 12.56 -33.30 9.37
C GLU A 57 11.17 -32.90 9.91
N SER A 58 10.86 -33.29 11.15
CA SER A 58 9.62 -32.88 11.83
C SER A 58 9.57 -31.37 12.04
N ASP A 59 10.65 -30.78 12.54
CA ASP A 59 10.74 -29.35 12.82
C ASP A 59 10.68 -28.52 11.53
N THR A 60 11.33 -28.97 10.46
CA THR A 60 11.26 -28.32 9.14
C THR A 60 9.87 -28.41 8.52
N LYS A 61 9.15 -29.54 8.67
CA LYS A 61 7.74 -29.65 8.25
C LYS A 61 6.83 -28.71 9.04
N GLN A 62 7.00 -28.62 10.35
CA GLN A 62 6.25 -27.68 11.19
C GLN A 62 6.56 -26.23 10.81
N LEU A 63 7.83 -25.91 10.58
CA LEU A 63 8.25 -24.58 10.14
C LEU A 63 7.67 -24.22 8.77
N ALA A 64 7.70 -25.15 7.81
CA ALA A 64 7.10 -24.96 6.50
C ALA A 64 5.57 -24.71 6.60
N SER A 65 4.89 -25.44 7.48
CA SER A 65 3.47 -25.21 7.77
C SER A 65 3.22 -23.82 8.35
N LYS A 66 4.02 -23.41 9.35
CA LYS A 66 3.94 -22.07 9.94
C LYS A 66 4.22 -20.98 8.91
N LEU A 67 5.25 -21.14 8.08
CA LEU A 67 5.59 -20.19 7.02
C LEU A 67 4.45 -20.07 6.00
N LYS A 68 3.80 -21.18 5.64
CA LYS A 68 2.62 -21.17 4.75
C LYS A 68 1.45 -20.40 5.39
N MET A 69 1.20 -20.59 6.69
CA MET A 69 0.18 -19.81 7.39
C MET A 69 0.52 -18.32 7.45
N ILE A 70 1.78 -17.97 7.74
CA ILE A 70 2.25 -16.57 7.77
C ILE A 70 2.10 -15.93 6.39
N SER A 71 2.49 -16.62 5.32
CA SER A 71 2.31 -16.16 3.93
C SER A 71 0.84 -15.91 3.63
N GLY A 72 -0.04 -16.86 3.95
CA GLY A 72 -1.48 -16.70 3.71
C GLY A 72 -2.09 -15.55 4.50
N LEU A 73 -1.63 -15.32 5.73
CA LEU A 73 -2.06 -14.16 6.52
C LEU A 73 -1.54 -12.85 5.92
N ALA A 74 -0.28 -12.80 5.47
CA ALA A 74 0.30 -11.64 4.83
C ALA A 74 -0.43 -11.29 3.52
N ASP A 75 -0.78 -12.29 2.70
CA ASP A 75 -1.57 -12.10 1.48
C ASP A 75 -2.97 -11.57 1.82
N ASN A 76 -3.61 -12.10 2.88
CA ASN A 76 -4.92 -11.64 3.33
C ASN A 76 -4.87 -10.17 3.80
N ILE A 77 -3.88 -9.82 4.62
CA ILE A 77 -3.68 -8.44 5.08
C ILE A 77 -3.42 -7.53 3.89
N SER A 78 -2.54 -7.92 2.96
CA SER A 78 -2.19 -7.13 1.77
C SER A 78 -3.42 -6.87 0.90
N SER A 79 -4.26 -7.88 0.66
CA SER A 79 -5.50 -7.71 -0.11
C SER A 79 -6.50 -6.78 0.57
N LYS A 80 -6.62 -6.84 1.91
CA LYS A 80 -7.47 -5.93 2.67
C LYS A 80 -6.95 -4.49 2.65
N VAL A 81 -5.64 -4.30 2.79
CA VAL A 81 -5.00 -2.98 2.70
C VAL A 81 -5.22 -2.40 1.31
N LEU A 82 -5.03 -3.18 0.25
CA LEU A 82 -5.31 -2.75 -1.12
C LEU A 82 -6.77 -2.33 -1.31
N ALA A 83 -7.72 -3.12 -0.82
CA ALA A 83 -9.14 -2.78 -0.90
C ALA A 83 -9.46 -1.49 -0.12
N LEU A 84 -8.83 -1.29 1.03
CA LEU A 84 -8.96 -0.07 1.83
C LEU A 84 -8.34 1.14 1.13
N ASP A 85 -7.18 0.99 0.49
CA ASP A 85 -6.52 2.06 -0.26
C ASP A 85 -7.36 2.51 -1.46
N ILE A 86 -7.99 1.57 -2.16
CA ILE A 86 -8.95 1.89 -3.24
C ILE A 86 -10.14 2.66 -2.68
N ALA A 87 -10.74 2.19 -1.58
CA ALA A 87 -11.87 2.86 -0.95
C ALA A 87 -11.49 4.27 -0.47
N LYS A 88 -10.31 4.42 0.15
CA LYS A 88 -9.74 5.70 0.57
C LYS A 88 -9.54 6.63 -0.63
N GLY A 89 -9.00 6.13 -1.74
CA GLY A 89 -8.83 6.89 -2.97
C GLY A 89 -10.15 7.49 -3.47
N ARG A 90 -11.21 6.66 -3.53
CA ARG A 90 -12.56 7.11 -3.91
C ARG A 90 -13.13 8.16 -2.94
N VAL A 91 -12.91 7.99 -1.64
CA VAL A 91 -13.36 8.97 -0.63
C VAL A 91 -12.62 10.30 -0.80
N VAL A 92 -11.30 10.26 -0.99
CA VAL A 92 -10.49 11.47 -1.22
C VAL A 92 -10.95 12.20 -2.48
N GLU A 93 -11.23 11.48 -3.56
CA GLU A 93 -11.78 12.05 -4.80
C GLU A 93 -13.14 12.71 -4.55
N CYS A 94 -14.04 12.05 -3.81
CA CYS A 94 -15.33 12.61 -3.44
C CYS A 94 -15.19 13.87 -2.57
N LEU A 95 -14.27 13.87 -1.60
CA LEU A 95 -13.99 15.03 -0.75
C LEU A 95 -13.44 16.20 -1.56
N GLN A 96 -12.54 15.96 -2.51
CA GLN A 96 -12.04 17.00 -3.41
C GLN A 96 -13.20 17.60 -4.20
N ARG A 97 -14.05 16.76 -4.81
CA ARG A 97 -15.24 17.21 -5.55
C ARG A 97 -16.19 18.03 -4.66
N VAL A 98 -16.42 17.62 -3.41
CA VAL A 98 -17.25 18.38 -2.46
C VAL A 98 -16.62 19.72 -2.11
N SER A 99 -15.30 19.78 -1.92
CA SER A 99 -14.57 21.02 -1.70
C SER A 99 -14.74 21.98 -2.88
N ASP A 100 -14.59 21.47 -4.10
CA ASP A 100 -14.76 22.27 -5.33
C ASP A 100 -16.20 22.80 -5.46
N LEU A 101 -17.21 22.00 -5.09
CA LEU A 101 -18.61 22.42 -5.05
C LEU A 101 -18.88 23.50 -3.99
N MET A 102 -18.24 23.38 -2.82
CA MET A 102 -18.36 24.40 -1.77
C MET A 102 -17.75 25.72 -2.23
N ASP A 103 -16.58 25.66 -2.88
CA ASP A 103 -15.94 26.84 -3.46
C ASP A 103 -16.78 27.47 -4.57
N LEU A 104 -17.43 26.65 -5.41
CA LEU A 104 -18.35 27.11 -6.44
C LEU A 104 -19.53 27.87 -5.84
N ARG A 105 -20.15 27.32 -4.80
CA ARG A 105 -21.25 27.97 -4.09
C ARG A 105 -20.81 29.29 -3.44
N ASN A 106 -19.65 29.30 -2.80
CA ASN A 106 -19.09 30.52 -2.20
C ASN A 106 -18.83 31.59 -3.24
N CYS A 107 -18.41 31.22 -4.45
CA CYS A 107 -18.30 32.17 -5.56
C CYS A 107 -19.69 32.68 -6.00
N ALA A 108 -20.70 31.82 -6.09
CA ALA A 108 -22.06 32.23 -6.45
C ALA A 108 -22.65 33.25 -5.46
N ASP A 109 -22.54 32.94 -4.17
CA ASP A 109 -23.04 33.80 -3.10
C ASP A 109 -22.21 35.10 -3.01
N GLY A 110 -20.89 35.00 -3.18
CA GLY A 110 -19.96 36.14 -3.17
C GLY A 110 -20.18 37.12 -4.32
N VAL A 111 -20.50 36.65 -5.53
CA VAL A 111 -20.83 37.52 -6.67
C VAL A 111 -22.07 38.36 -6.36
N ARG A 112 -23.14 37.74 -5.82
CA ARG A 112 -24.37 38.47 -5.50
C ARG A 112 -24.13 39.55 -4.44
N SER A 113 -23.46 39.21 -3.35
CA SER A 113 -23.13 40.19 -2.30
C SER A 113 -22.19 41.30 -2.79
N ALA A 114 -21.25 40.99 -3.68
CA ALA A 114 -20.36 42.01 -4.26
C ALA A 114 -21.12 42.98 -5.19
N ILE A 115 -22.08 42.47 -5.97
CA ILE A 115 -22.96 43.31 -6.80
C ILE A 115 -23.82 44.22 -5.91
N GLU A 116 -24.42 43.70 -4.83
CA GLU A 116 -25.22 44.48 -3.87
C GLU A 116 -24.42 45.60 -3.20
N GLN A 117 -23.12 45.39 -2.98
CA GLN A 117 -22.20 46.36 -2.38
C GLN A 117 -21.61 47.35 -3.39
N GLU A 118 -22.00 47.26 -4.67
CA GLU A 118 -21.39 47.99 -5.80
C GLU A 118 -19.86 47.77 -5.94
N ASP A 119 -19.33 46.67 -5.37
CA ASP A 119 -17.93 46.27 -5.49
C ASP A 119 -17.74 45.35 -6.70
N TYR A 120 -17.67 45.98 -7.87
CA TYR A 120 -17.53 45.28 -9.15
C TYR A 120 -16.16 44.60 -9.32
N GLU A 121 -15.13 45.04 -8.59
CA GLU A 121 -13.79 44.41 -8.64
C GLU A 121 -13.82 43.06 -7.93
N LEU A 122 -14.43 43.01 -6.74
CA LEU A 122 -14.63 41.78 -6.00
C LEU A 122 -15.53 40.80 -6.76
N ALA A 123 -16.61 41.29 -7.37
CA ALA A 123 -17.50 40.49 -8.21
C ALA A 123 -16.74 39.88 -9.41
N ALA A 124 -15.91 40.68 -10.11
CA ALA A 124 -15.09 40.20 -11.22
C ALA A 124 -14.08 39.12 -10.77
N ARG A 125 -13.49 39.27 -9.57
CA ARG A 125 -12.59 38.26 -8.99
C ARG A 125 -13.30 36.94 -8.71
N HIS A 126 -14.51 36.98 -8.15
CA HIS A 126 -15.31 35.77 -7.92
C HIS A 126 -15.72 35.10 -9.24
N ILE A 127 -16.08 35.86 -10.27
CA ILE A 127 -16.37 35.35 -11.62
C ILE A 127 -15.13 34.72 -12.25
N HIS A 128 -13.96 35.34 -12.13
CA HIS A 128 -12.72 34.81 -12.67
C HIS A 128 -12.29 33.49 -11.98
N LYS A 129 -12.40 33.43 -10.64
CA LYS A 129 -12.15 32.20 -9.87
C LYS A 129 -13.09 31.08 -10.33
N PHE A 130 -14.37 31.41 -10.54
CA PHE A 130 -15.37 30.49 -11.08
C PHE A 130 -15.01 29.95 -12.48
N LEU A 131 -14.65 30.82 -13.43
CA LEU A 131 -14.28 30.40 -14.79
C LEU A 131 -13.03 29.51 -14.80
N THR A 132 -12.14 29.69 -13.82
CA THR A 132 -10.97 28.82 -13.66
C THR A 132 -11.36 27.46 -13.07
N LEU A 133 -12.23 27.44 -12.04
CA LEU A 133 -12.81 26.21 -11.48
C LEU A 133 -13.56 25.39 -12.54
N ASP A 134 -14.31 26.05 -13.43
CA ASP A 134 -15.06 25.43 -14.54
C ASP A 134 -14.18 24.50 -15.41
N THR A 135 -12.98 24.95 -15.77
CA THR A 135 -12.04 24.14 -16.58
C THR A 135 -11.52 22.90 -15.84
N THR A 136 -11.36 22.99 -14.52
CA THR A 136 -10.85 21.88 -13.69
C THR A 136 -11.92 20.84 -13.40
N VAL A 137 -13.17 21.28 -13.23
CA VAL A 137 -14.28 20.39 -12.90
C VAL A 137 -14.79 19.63 -14.14
N PHE A 138 -14.77 20.24 -15.33
CA PHE A 138 -15.09 19.53 -16.59
C PHE A 138 -14.09 18.42 -16.92
N GLN A 139 -12.79 18.61 -16.64
CA GLN A 139 -11.78 17.56 -16.84
C GLN A 139 -11.96 16.36 -15.89
N MET A 140 -12.57 16.58 -14.72
CA MET A 140 -12.82 15.52 -13.72
C MET A 140 -14.22 14.88 -13.80
N GLY A 141 -15.18 15.54 -14.45
CA GLY A 141 -16.57 15.08 -14.60
C GLY A 141 -16.78 14.03 -15.70
N ASP A 142 -15.83 13.86 -16.62
CA ASP A 142 -15.91 12.88 -17.71
C ASP A 142 -15.80 11.42 -17.24
N HIS A 143 -15.60 11.17 -15.94
CA HIS A 143 -15.33 9.85 -15.36
C HIS A 143 -16.42 9.31 -14.40
N GLY A 144 -17.60 9.93 -14.28
CA GLY A 144 -18.56 9.50 -13.23
C GLY A 144 -20.04 9.72 -13.51
N ASP A 145 -20.75 8.60 -13.70
CA ASP A 145 -22.21 8.42 -13.65
C ASP A 145 -22.79 8.91 -12.30
N GLY A 146 -23.56 10.01 -12.31
CA GLY A 146 -24.09 10.64 -11.10
C GLY A 146 -25.18 11.69 -11.36
N LYS A 147 -26.36 11.25 -11.79
CA LYS A 147 -27.51 12.09 -12.20
C LYS A 147 -28.10 13.00 -11.10
N ASP A 148 -27.95 12.66 -9.82
CA ASP A 148 -28.60 13.41 -8.73
C ASP A 148 -27.78 14.61 -8.22
N MET A 149 -26.45 14.56 -8.30
CA MET A 149 -25.59 15.67 -7.84
C MET A 149 -25.40 16.75 -8.90
N GLY A 150 -25.62 16.42 -10.18
CA GLY A 150 -25.66 17.40 -11.28
C GLY A 150 -26.74 18.47 -11.10
N GLN A 151 -27.81 18.19 -10.34
CA GLN A 151 -28.91 19.15 -10.11
C GLN A 151 -28.51 20.28 -9.15
N SER A 152 -27.82 19.97 -8.05
CA SER A 152 -27.32 21.00 -7.11
C SER A 152 -26.24 21.87 -7.76
N MET A 153 -25.41 21.24 -8.60
CA MET A 153 -24.43 21.91 -9.41
C MET A 153 -25.11 22.85 -10.41
N GLY A 154 -26.05 22.33 -11.22
CA GLY A 154 -26.82 23.11 -12.18
C GLY A 154 -27.53 24.32 -11.57
N LYS A 155 -28.06 24.18 -10.34
CA LYS A 155 -28.71 25.30 -9.65
C LYS A 155 -27.74 26.40 -9.21
N SER A 156 -26.56 26.04 -8.72
CA SER A 156 -25.51 27.03 -8.39
C SER A 156 -25.01 27.73 -9.66
N TYR A 157 -24.94 27.00 -10.78
CA TYR A 157 -24.63 27.55 -12.10
C TYR A 157 -25.70 28.50 -12.63
N GLU A 158 -26.98 28.14 -12.51
CA GLU A 158 -28.09 29.03 -12.94
C GLU A 158 -28.07 30.33 -12.17
N ILE A 159 -27.93 30.26 -10.84
CA ILE A 159 -27.83 31.42 -9.95
C ILE A 159 -26.66 32.33 -10.36
N LEU A 160 -25.52 31.74 -10.69
CA LEU A 160 -24.31 32.50 -11.01
C LEU A 160 -24.40 33.10 -12.42
N ARG A 161 -25.03 32.41 -13.37
CA ARG A 161 -25.29 32.93 -14.73
C ARG A 161 -26.29 34.09 -14.72
N GLU A 162 -27.29 33.99 -13.85
CA GLU A 162 -28.24 35.09 -13.60
C GLU A 162 -27.51 36.30 -13.02
N ALA A 163 -26.71 36.12 -11.96
CA ALA A 163 -25.91 37.20 -11.36
C ALA A 163 -24.91 37.82 -12.34
N LEU A 164 -24.29 37.03 -13.22
CA LEU A 164 -23.41 37.52 -14.29
C LEU A 164 -24.15 38.39 -15.30
N THR A 165 -25.37 37.97 -15.68
CA THR A 165 -26.21 38.72 -16.62
C THR A 165 -26.67 40.04 -16.00
N GLU A 166 -27.03 40.01 -14.71
CA GLU A 166 -27.39 41.19 -13.94
C GLU A 166 -26.22 42.17 -13.85
N MET A 167 -25.02 41.70 -13.47
CA MET A 167 -23.81 42.53 -13.41
C MET A 167 -23.51 43.18 -14.76
N LYS A 168 -23.60 42.42 -15.86
CA LYS A 168 -23.39 42.95 -17.21
C LYS A 168 -24.39 44.06 -17.54
N SER A 169 -25.67 43.87 -17.21
CA SER A 169 -26.70 44.89 -17.43
C SER A 169 -26.49 46.14 -16.58
N VAL A 170 -26.09 45.99 -15.31
CA VAL A 170 -25.78 47.12 -14.42
C VAL A 170 -24.59 47.91 -14.98
N ILE A 171 -23.53 47.23 -15.41
CA ILE A 171 -22.36 47.87 -16.00
C ILE A 171 -22.73 48.62 -17.28
N GLU A 172 -23.47 48.00 -18.22
CA GLU A 172 -23.92 48.64 -19.46
C GLU A 172 -24.74 49.90 -19.17
N LYS A 173 -25.72 49.82 -18.25
CA LYS A 173 -26.53 50.98 -17.85
C LYS A 173 -25.70 52.09 -17.22
N ARG A 174 -24.78 51.77 -16.31
CA ARG A 174 -23.90 52.76 -15.68
C ARG A 174 -22.99 53.41 -16.73
N PHE A 175 -22.48 52.63 -17.68
CA PHE A 175 -21.64 53.14 -18.76
C PHE A 175 -22.42 54.10 -19.68
N ASP A 176 -23.63 53.73 -20.10
CA ASP A 176 -24.49 54.59 -20.91
C ASP A 176 -24.85 55.87 -20.17
N GLN A 177 -25.14 55.78 -18.87
CA GLN A 177 -25.48 56.92 -18.03
C GLN A 177 -24.30 57.90 -17.90
N VAL A 178 -23.09 57.39 -17.67
CA VAL A 178 -21.86 58.20 -17.64
C VAL A 178 -21.60 58.82 -19.00
N THR A 179 -21.77 58.07 -20.09
CA THR A 179 -21.58 58.57 -21.46
C THR A 179 -22.56 59.69 -21.79
N SER A 180 -23.83 59.55 -21.39
CA SER A 180 -24.86 60.58 -21.55
C SER A 180 -24.55 61.84 -20.74
N ILE A 181 -24.15 61.68 -19.47
CA ILE A 181 -23.75 62.81 -18.61
C ILE A 181 -22.55 63.53 -19.22
N PHE A 182 -21.54 62.79 -19.69
CA PHE A 182 -20.33 63.36 -20.28
C PHE A 182 -20.64 64.14 -21.56
N ILE A 183 -21.47 63.58 -22.45
CA ILE A 183 -21.94 64.28 -23.66
C ILE A 183 -22.71 65.56 -23.28
N SER A 184 -23.61 65.49 -22.29
CA SER A 184 -24.36 66.65 -21.82
C SER A 184 -23.44 67.74 -21.23
N TYR A 185 -22.43 67.34 -20.45
CA TYR A 185 -21.45 68.26 -19.85
C TYR A 185 -20.58 68.94 -20.91
N ILE A 186 -20.11 68.18 -21.91
CA ILE A 186 -19.37 68.71 -23.07
C ILE A 186 -20.24 69.71 -23.83
N PHE A 187 -21.50 69.37 -24.13
CA PHE A 187 -22.42 70.23 -24.86
C PHE A 187 -22.71 71.53 -24.10
N ARG A 188 -22.92 71.43 -22.79
CA ARG A 188 -23.16 72.59 -21.91
C ARG A 188 -21.92 73.49 -21.80
N SER A 189 -20.73 72.89 -21.73
CA SER A 189 -19.45 73.62 -21.75
C SER A 189 -19.23 74.33 -23.09
N LEU A 190 -19.55 73.70 -24.22
CA LEU A 190 -19.42 74.28 -25.55
C LEU A 190 -20.36 75.49 -25.73
N ILE A 191 -21.63 75.36 -25.31
CA ILE A 191 -22.60 76.46 -25.35
C ILE A 191 -22.14 77.63 -24.49
N SER A 192 -21.63 77.37 -23.27
CA SER A 192 -21.13 78.42 -22.38
C SER A 192 -19.90 79.13 -22.95
N HIS A 193 -19.01 78.40 -23.64
CA HIS A 193 -17.84 78.98 -24.29
C HIS A 193 -18.19 79.81 -25.53
N ILE A 194 -19.27 79.46 -26.24
CA ILE A 194 -19.80 80.25 -27.36
C ILE A 194 -20.44 81.54 -26.84
N TYR A 195 -21.25 81.46 -25.77
CA TYR A 195 -21.92 82.63 -25.18
C TYR A 195 -20.97 83.59 -24.45
N ALA A 196 -19.83 83.11 -23.94
CA ALA A 196 -18.84 83.95 -23.27
C ALA A 196 -17.90 84.71 -24.24
N ASN A 197 -17.94 84.39 -25.54
CA ASN A 197 -17.04 84.94 -26.56
C ASN A 197 -17.79 85.82 -27.59
N GLN A 198 -19.01 86.25 -27.23
CA GLN A 198 -19.86 87.19 -27.96
C GLN A 198 -20.10 88.43 -27.10
#